data_AF-A0A4R6BXI8-F1
#
_entry.id   AF-A0A4R6BXI8-F1
#
_cell.length_a   1.000
_cell.length_b   1.000
_cell.length_c   1.000
_cell.angle_alpha   90.00
_cell.angle_beta   90.00
_cell.angle_gamma   90.00
#
_symmetry.space_group_name_H-M   'P 1'
#
loop_
_entity.id
_entity.type
_entity.pdbx_description
1 polymer ?
#
loop_
_entity_poly.entity_id
_entity_poly.type
_entity_poly.pdbx_seq_one_letter_code
_entity_poly.pdbx_strand_id
1 'polypeptide(L)'
;MSVETSTSLRPDEQIIFKTEGAMQYGDDLYTSYPGFITLTNQRIFWSAVGLLKGKEVENSFELNDIKTVKFGSMIINHRLVIYLKNGDSHLINQIDKKAGREFVNKVNQLLL
;
A
#
# COMPACT_ATOMS: atom_id res chain seq x y z
N MET A 1 -17.54 -10.79 18.48
CA MET A 1 -17.57 -10.38 17.06
C MET A 1 -16.14 -10.04 16.69
N SER A 2 -15.47 -10.93 15.97
CA SER A 2 -14.07 -10.72 15.60
C SER A 2 -14.03 -9.66 14.49
N VAL A 3 -13.39 -8.53 14.75
CA VAL A 3 -13.15 -7.52 13.73
C VAL A 3 -12.22 -8.15 12.71
N GLU A 4 -12.71 -8.41 11.50
CA GLU A 4 -11.83 -8.76 10.37
C GLU A 4 -10.89 -7.57 10.18
N THR A 5 -9.65 -7.75 10.61
CA THR A 5 -8.61 -6.74 10.42
C THR A 5 -8.48 -6.51 8.93
N SER A 6 -8.49 -5.24 8.51
CA SER A 6 -8.39 -4.79 7.11
C SER A 6 -7.19 -5.35 6.34
N THR A 7 -6.27 -6.06 7.00
CA THR A 7 -5.05 -6.65 6.45
C THR A 7 -5.10 -8.18 6.27
N SER A 8 -6.19 -8.84 6.67
CA SER A 8 -6.39 -10.27 6.45
C SER A 8 -6.92 -10.51 5.03
N LEU A 9 -6.51 -11.62 4.39
CA LEU A 9 -7.03 -11.99 3.07
C LEU A 9 -8.52 -12.33 3.16
N ARG A 10 -9.31 -11.80 2.23
CA ARG A 10 -10.72 -12.13 2.03
C ARG A 10 -10.86 -13.48 1.30
N PRO A 11 -12.08 -14.07 1.27
CA PRO A 11 -12.36 -15.20 0.39
C PRO A 11 -11.94 -14.90 -1.05
N ASP A 12 -11.28 -15.88 -1.69
CA ASP A 12 -10.76 -15.82 -3.07
C ASP A 12 -9.72 -14.70 -3.34
N GLU A 13 -9.25 -14.03 -2.30
CA GLU A 13 -8.20 -13.03 -2.40
C GLU A 13 -6.82 -13.71 -2.44
N GLN A 14 -6.10 -13.50 -3.53
CA GLN A 14 -4.78 -14.08 -3.77
C GLN A 14 -3.73 -12.98 -3.80
N ILE A 15 -2.64 -13.20 -3.07
CA ILE A 15 -1.48 -12.30 -3.09
C ILE A 15 -0.79 -12.43 -4.45
N ILE A 16 -0.69 -11.29 -5.14
CA ILE A 16 0.02 -11.16 -6.41
C ILE A 16 1.44 -10.67 -6.16
N PHE A 17 1.62 -9.76 -5.20
CA PHE A 17 2.91 -9.23 -4.84
C PHE A 17 2.92 -8.68 -3.41
N LYS A 18 4.07 -8.77 -2.74
CA LYS A 18 4.27 -8.23 -1.41
C LYS A 18 5.69 -7.70 -1.28
N THR A 19 5.83 -6.52 -0.69
CA THR A 19 7.14 -5.94 -0.42
C THR A 19 7.10 -5.03 0.82
N GLU A 20 8.28 -4.75 1.37
CA GLU A 20 8.43 -3.83 2.48
C GLU A 20 8.17 -2.39 2.02
N GLY A 21 7.57 -1.60 2.91
CA GLY A 21 7.31 -0.20 2.65
C GLY A 21 6.75 0.48 3.90
N ALA A 22 7.13 1.74 4.09
CA ALA A 22 6.70 2.53 5.22
C ALA A 22 5.53 3.45 4.84
N MET A 23 4.34 3.21 5.39
CA MET A 23 3.18 4.03 5.10
C MET A 23 3.24 5.35 5.87
N GLN A 24 3.04 6.46 5.18
CA GLN A 24 2.77 7.75 5.82
C GLN A 24 1.36 7.73 6.40
N TYR A 25 1.23 8.07 7.68
CA TYR A 25 -0.03 8.02 8.39
C TYR A 25 -0.11 9.10 9.47
N GLY A 26 -1.31 9.70 9.62
CA GLY A 26 -1.57 10.83 10.52
C GLY A 26 -1.30 12.20 9.90
N ASP A 27 -1.48 13.25 10.69
CA ASP A 27 -1.33 14.65 10.26
C ASP A 27 0.13 15.06 10.05
N ASP A 28 1.08 14.24 10.52
CA ASP A 28 2.50 14.49 10.34
C ASP A 28 3.00 13.99 8.98
N LEU A 29 3.24 14.95 8.09
CA LEU A 29 3.78 14.74 6.75
C LEU A 29 5.22 14.16 6.73
N TYR A 30 5.86 13.97 7.88
CA TYR A 30 7.21 13.43 7.97
C TYR A 30 7.26 12.04 8.60
N THR A 31 6.22 11.62 9.32
CA THR A 31 6.22 10.32 9.98
C THR A 31 5.74 9.22 9.03
N SER A 32 6.56 8.17 8.90
CA SER A 32 6.21 6.95 8.18
C SER A 32 6.43 5.75 9.09
N TYR A 33 5.50 4.81 9.06
CA TYR A 33 5.53 3.62 9.90
C TYR A 33 5.89 2.41 9.06
N PRO A 34 6.77 1.52 9.52
CA PRO A 34 7.23 0.37 8.76
C PRO A 34 6.14 -0.69 8.63
N GLY A 35 6.12 -1.41 7.50
CA GLY A 35 5.18 -2.48 7.24
C GLY A 35 5.38 -3.15 5.89
N PHE A 36 4.37 -3.88 5.45
CA PHE A 36 4.34 -4.52 4.14
C PHE A 36 3.17 -4.02 3.33
N ILE A 37 3.45 -3.50 2.14
CA ILE A 37 2.44 -3.28 1.12
C ILE A 37 2.22 -4.57 0.34
N THR A 38 0.96 -4.96 0.22
CA THR A 38 0.52 -6.19 -0.43
C THR A 38 -0.46 -5.82 -1.53
N LEU A 39 -0.20 -6.32 -2.74
CA LEU A 39 -1.12 -6.31 -3.86
C LEU A 39 -1.79 -7.67 -3.96
N THR A 40 -3.11 -7.67 -4.06
CA THR A 40 -3.92 -8.86 -4.33
C THR A 40 -4.66 -8.71 -5.66
N ASN A 41 -5.37 -9.76 -6.06
CA ASN A 41 -6.31 -9.70 -7.19
C ASN A 41 -7.54 -8.81 -6.92
N GLN A 42 -7.72 -8.24 -5.72
CA GLN A 42 -8.88 -7.43 -5.36
C GLN A 42 -8.52 -6.00 -4.93
N ARG A 43 -7.39 -5.82 -4.23
CA ARG A 43 -7.03 -4.55 -3.59
C ARG A 43 -5.52 -4.41 -3.34
N ILE A 44 -5.13 -3.21 -2.92
CA ILE A 44 -3.85 -2.96 -2.28
C ILE A 44 -4.10 -2.75 -0.79
N PHE A 45 -3.34 -3.40 0.08
CA PHE A 45 -3.37 -3.05 1.50
C PHE A 45 -1.98 -3.01 2.12
N TRP A 46 -1.86 -2.27 3.21
CA TRP A 46 -0.62 -2.14 3.98
C TRP A 46 -0.79 -2.70 5.38
N SER A 47 0.13 -3.56 5.79
CA SER A 47 0.14 -4.18 7.12
C SER A 47 1.27 -3.62 7.96
N ALA A 48 0.90 -2.96 9.07
CA ALA A 48 1.84 -2.36 9.99
C ALA A 48 2.71 -3.39 10.72
N VAL A 49 3.97 -3.04 10.97
CA VAL A 49 4.82 -3.68 11.97
C VAL A 49 5.23 -2.69 13.07
N GLY A 50 5.75 -3.19 14.18
CA GLY A 50 6.19 -2.34 15.29
C GLY A 50 5.04 -1.58 15.98
N LEU A 51 5.21 -0.27 16.15
CA LEU A 51 4.35 0.59 16.99
C LEU A 51 2.88 0.68 16.55
N LEU A 52 2.58 0.42 15.28
CA LEU A 52 1.22 0.40 14.74
C LEU A 52 0.68 -1.03 14.53
N LYS A 53 1.42 -2.07 14.92
CA LYS A 53 0.97 -3.45 14.76
C LYS A 53 -0.34 -3.69 15.53
N GLY A 54 -1.37 -4.16 14.81
CA GLY A 54 -2.68 -4.47 15.38
C GLY A 54 -3.58 -3.26 15.66
N LYS A 55 -3.16 -2.05 15.29
CA LYS A 55 -4.02 -0.86 15.34
C LYS A 55 -4.89 -0.77 14.10
N GLU A 56 -6.11 -0.26 14.27
CA GLU A 56 -6.97 0.10 13.15
C GLU A 56 -6.40 1.33 12.44
N VAL A 57 -6.02 1.14 11.18
CA VAL A 57 -5.43 2.15 10.31
C VAL A 57 -6.12 1.99 8.97
N GLU A 58 -6.57 3.09 8.37
CA GLU A 58 -7.06 3.04 6.99
C GLU A 58 -5.89 2.73 6.06
N ASN A 59 -5.84 1.49 5.58
CA ASN A 59 -4.68 0.91 4.94
C ASN A 59 -5.06 -0.09 3.84
N SER A 60 -6.29 -0.03 3.33
CA SER A 60 -6.83 -0.97 2.33
C SER A 60 -7.56 -0.18 1.25
N PHE A 61 -7.20 -0.42 -0.01
CA PHE A 61 -7.62 0.35 -1.18
C PHE A 61 -8.09 -0.61 -2.27
N GLU A 62 -9.39 -0.64 -2.57
CA GLU A 62 -9.94 -1.51 -3.62
C GLU A 62 -9.37 -1.13 -4.99
N LEU A 63 -9.08 -2.13 -5.84
CA LEU A 63 -8.57 -1.87 -7.20
C LEU A 63 -9.53 -1.00 -8.01
N ASN A 64 -10.84 -1.16 -7.80
CA ASN A 64 -11.86 -0.36 -8.46
C ASN A 64 -11.87 1.11 -8.02
N ASP A 65 -11.31 1.44 -6.87
CA ASP A 65 -11.24 2.82 -6.36
C ASP A 65 -9.90 3.49 -6.69
N ILE A 66 -8.92 2.71 -7.14
CA ILE A 66 -7.60 3.21 -7.53
C ILE A 66 -7.68 3.81 -8.94
N LYS A 67 -7.20 5.04 -9.07
CA LYS A 67 -7.03 5.72 -10.37
C LYS A 67 -5.71 5.34 -11.02
N THR A 68 -4.61 5.36 -10.26
CA THR A 68 -3.27 4.99 -10.73
C THR A 68 -2.32 4.82 -9.55
N VAL A 69 -1.28 4.01 -9.73
CA VAL A 69 -0.16 3.91 -8.78
C VAL A 69 1.11 4.33 -9.48
N LYS A 70 1.88 5.22 -8.85
CA LYS A 70 3.14 5.73 -9.40
C LYS A 70 4.30 5.40 -8.49
N PHE A 71 5.45 5.11 -9.11
CA PHE A 71 6.72 4.96 -8.42
C PHE A 71 7.59 6.21 -8.68
N GLY A 72 8.21 6.73 -7.62
CA GLY A 72 9.11 7.89 -7.68
C GLY A 72 10.36 7.69 -6.83
N SER A 73 11.42 8.41 -7.19
CA SER A 73 12.64 8.50 -6.40
C SER A 73 12.75 9.89 -5.78
N MET A 74 13.07 9.97 -4.50
CA MET A 74 13.55 11.17 -3.82
C MET A 74 15.02 10.99 -3.46
N ILE A 75 15.69 12.09 -3.09
CA ILE A 75 17.14 12.15 -2.86
C ILE A 75 17.66 11.06 -1.91
N ILE A 76 16.85 10.64 -0.93
CA ILE A 76 17.23 9.66 0.10
C ILE A 76 16.39 8.39 0.13
N ASN A 77 15.28 8.30 -0.61
CA ASN A 77 14.35 7.17 -0.55
C ASN A 77 13.53 7.03 -1.83
N HIS A 78 13.09 5.81 -2.15
CA HIS A 78 12.06 5.59 -3.16
C HIS A 78 10.66 5.56 -2.52
N ARG A 79 9.64 5.86 -3.32
CA ARG A 79 8.24 5.85 -2.88
C ARG A 79 7.27 5.33 -3.92
N LEU A 80 6.17 4.76 -3.43
CA LEU A 80 4.93 4.59 -4.16
C LEU A 80 3.92 5.66 -3.74
N VAL A 81 3.13 6.12 -4.70
CA VAL A 81 1.96 6.95 -4.45
C VAL A 81 0.76 6.27 -5.07
N ILE A 82 -0.24 5.94 -4.24
CA ILE A 82 -1.52 5.38 -4.66
C ILE A 82 -2.48 6.56 -4.80
N TYR A 83 -2.95 6.84 -6.00
CA TYR A 83 -3.95 7.87 -6.25
C TYR A 83 -5.33 7.23 -6.38
N LEU A 84 -6.28 7.69 -5.58
CA LEU A 84 -7.66 7.21 -5.59
C LEU A 84 -8.52 8.07 -6.54
N LYS A 85 -9.63 7.50 -7.00
CA LYS A 85 -10.57 8.17 -7.93
C LYS A 85 -11.29 9.36 -7.28
N ASN A 86 -11.43 9.36 -5.96
CA ASN A 86 -12.03 10.46 -5.19
C ASN A 86 -11.11 11.69 -5.04
N GLY A 87 -9.84 11.60 -5.46
CA GLY A 87 -8.85 12.68 -5.36
C GLY A 87 -7.81 12.48 -4.26
N ASP A 88 -8.01 11.53 -3.34
CA ASP A 88 -7.08 11.25 -2.26
C ASP A 88 -5.82 10.54 -2.77
N SER A 89 -4.76 10.62 -1.95
CA SER A 89 -3.52 9.90 -2.23
C SER A 89 -2.85 9.37 -0.97
N HIS A 90 -2.26 8.19 -1.09
CA HIS A 90 -1.55 7.53 0.01
C HIS A 90 -0.11 7.24 -0.38
N LEU A 91 0.81 7.49 0.54
CA LEU A 91 2.24 7.41 0.30
C LEU A 91 2.85 6.24 1.05
N ILE A 92 3.60 5.42 0.30
CA ILE A 92 4.44 4.36 0.84
C ILE A 92 5.90 4.71 0.53
N ASN A 93 6.64 5.09 1.56
CA ASN A 93 8.05 5.48 1.47
C ASN A 93 8.97 4.28 1.74
N GLN A 94 10.28 4.49 1.56
CA GLN A 94 11.33 3.52 1.92
C GLN A 94 11.14 2.16 1.24
N ILE A 95 10.64 2.16 0.00
CA ILE A 95 10.51 0.94 -0.79
C ILE A 95 11.81 0.65 -1.55
N ASP A 96 12.16 -0.62 -1.72
CA ASP A 96 13.25 -0.98 -2.64
C ASP A 96 12.93 -0.54 -4.08
N LYS A 97 13.95 -0.11 -4.83
CA LYS A 97 13.79 0.42 -6.19
C LYS A 97 13.25 -0.63 -7.15
N LYS A 98 13.75 -1.85 -7.09
CA LYS A 98 13.35 -2.94 -8.00
C LYS A 98 11.94 -3.39 -7.64
N ALA A 99 11.68 -3.61 -6.35
CA ALA A 99 10.37 -4.01 -5.85
C ALA A 99 9.30 -2.97 -6.16
N GLY A 100 9.57 -1.67 -5.98
CA GLY A 100 8.61 -0.61 -6.28
C GLY A 100 8.23 -0.51 -7.75
N ARG A 101 9.19 -0.73 -8.68
CA ARG A 101 8.89 -0.79 -10.12
C ARG A 101 8.07 -2.02 -10.47
N GLU A 102 8.43 -3.18 -9.92
CA GLU A 102 7.68 -4.42 -10.14
C GLU A 102 6.24 -4.30 -9.60
N PHE A 103 6.08 -3.68 -8.43
CA PHE A 103 4.78 -3.40 -7.83
C PHE A 103 3.89 -2.61 -8.79
N VAL A 104 4.37 -1.47 -9.31
CA VAL A 104 3.60 -0.64 -10.26
C VAL A 104 3.27 -1.41 -11.54
N ASN A 105 4.20 -2.20 -12.07
CA ASN A 105 3.96 -3.00 -13.26
C ASN A 105 2.82 -4.00 -13.04
N LYS A 106 2.79 -4.69 -11.89
CA LYS A 106 1.73 -5.65 -11.55
C LYS A 106 0.40 -4.97 -11.28
N VAL A 107 0.38 -3.81 -10.63
CA VAL A 107 -0.84 -3.01 -10.47
C VAL A 107 -1.41 -2.63 -11.84
N ASN A 108 -0.57 -2.11 -12.74
CA ASN A 108 -1.03 -1.71 -14.07
C ASN A 108 -1.63 -2.87 -14.86
N GLN A 109 -1.13 -4.10 -14.70
CA GLN A 109 -1.71 -5.29 -15.34
C GLN A 109 -3.12 -5.62 -14.84
N LEU A 110 -3.51 -5.16 -13.64
CA LEU A 110 -4.82 -5.43 -13.02
C LEU A 110 -5.81 -4.26 -13.18
N LEU A 111 -5.32 -3.06 -13.49
CA LEU A 111 -6.15 -1.88 -13.72
C LEU A 111 -6.55 -1.67 -15.19
N LEU A 112 -6.01 -2.48 -16.11
CA LEU A 112 -6.38 -2.52 -17.52
C LEU A 112 -7.70 -3.28 -17.73
#